data_AF-A0A0G2EHQ1-F1
#
_entry.id   AF-A0A0G2EHQ1-F1
#
_cell.length_a   1.000
_cell.length_b   1.000
_cell.length_c   1.000
_cell.angle_alpha   90.00
_cell.angle_beta   90.00
_cell.angle_gamma   90.00
#
_symmetry.space_group_name_H-M   'P 1'
#
loop_
_entity.id
_entity.type
_entity.pdbx_description
1 polymer ?
#
loop_
_entity_poly.entity_id
_entity_poly.type
_entity_poly.pdbx_seq_one_letter_code
_entity_poly.pdbx_strand_id
1 'polypeptide(L)'
;MDPESFVDPYLTRSDLLLLKCLERDAAAKEPSARLPDASEDAAPPPQNGDVLRRRKDSANEDEQDVDHEDQSTIDALEAMNNPKHADFDPTVFILWDTPNIKLPQALDQYLFQPYLRWARTVVRVETDVVMLTHLILYATTSLPSALYLFYNFHWFHGILHWIMQIYFVGTYNLMMHQHIHMRGVLAKRNPWRILDHVFPFITDPLFGHTWNTYFYHHVRHHHVEGNGPDDLSSTIRYQRDDVRDLLRYVGRFVLLVWFDLPRYFISKGHVKTGLRCAASEFGTFGLWYLSSFINGRATVCVFLLPFMVLRFGLMVGNWGQHAFVDDEDPDSDFRSSITLIDVASNRFCFNDGYHTSHHLNPMRHWRQHPIAFLKQKRTYAREHALTFKNIDYIMISVRLAMKDYDHLAKCLVPMGDQIGMSLEERAAMLRRKTRAFTEEEIRAKFGKC
;
A
#
# COMPACT_ATOMS: atom_id res chain seq x y z
N MET A 1 14.11 12.48 17.80
CA MET A 1 14.62 11.10 17.85
C MET A 1 15.38 10.85 16.56
N ASP A 2 16.48 10.12 16.65
CA ASP A 2 17.29 9.77 15.49
C ASP A 2 16.61 8.61 14.73
N PRO A 3 16.19 8.80 13.46
CA PRO A 3 15.44 7.79 12.73
C PRO A 3 16.23 6.52 12.43
N GLU A 4 17.56 6.58 12.48
CA GLU A 4 18.44 5.43 12.22
C GLU A 4 18.39 4.41 13.36
N SER A 5 18.28 4.88 14.60
CA SER A 5 18.35 4.06 15.82
C SER A 5 17.00 3.89 16.53
N PHE A 6 15.97 4.63 16.13
CA PHE A 6 14.63 4.52 16.72
C PHE A 6 13.94 3.22 16.30
N VAL A 7 13.25 2.58 17.24
CA VAL A 7 12.34 1.44 17.02
C VAL A 7 11.03 1.78 17.72
N ASP A 8 9.92 1.76 17.01
CA ASP A 8 8.63 2.11 17.60
C ASP A 8 8.18 1.01 18.61
N PRO A 9 7.93 1.35 19.89
CA PRO A 9 7.46 0.38 20.87
C PRO A 9 6.09 -0.23 20.55
N TYR A 10 5.34 0.34 19.60
CA TYR A 10 4.02 -0.11 19.18
C TYR A 10 4.02 -0.88 17.86
N LEU A 11 5.19 -1.27 17.36
CA LEU A 11 5.28 -2.14 16.18
C LEU A 11 4.48 -3.42 16.33
N THR A 12 4.01 -3.89 15.18
CA THR A 12 3.41 -5.21 15.10
C THR A 12 4.47 -6.26 15.42
N ARG A 13 4.07 -7.39 16.00
CA ARG A 13 4.97 -8.53 16.19
C ARG A 13 5.70 -8.94 14.90
N SER A 14 5.06 -8.78 13.74
CA SER A 14 5.67 -9.12 12.45
C SER A 14 6.82 -8.17 12.10
N ASP A 15 6.61 -6.86 12.21
CA ASP A 15 7.65 -5.86 11.94
C ASP A 15 8.80 -5.97 12.95
N LEU A 16 8.51 -6.24 14.23
CA LEU A 16 9.55 -6.46 15.26
C LEU A 16 10.46 -7.65 14.95
N LEU A 17 9.90 -8.76 14.47
CA LEU A 17 10.69 -9.93 14.09
C LEU A 17 11.54 -9.64 12.85
N LEU A 18 10.95 -9.00 11.85
CA LEU A 18 11.63 -8.67 10.60
C LEU A 18 12.75 -7.66 10.81
N LEU A 19 12.54 -6.63 11.63
CA LEU A 19 13.57 -5.63 11.94
C LEU A 19 14.78 -6.27 12.62
N LYS A 20 14.57 -7.21 13.56
CA LYS A 20 15.66 -7.96 14.19
C LYS A 20 16.49 -8.76 13.20
N CYS A 21 15.86 -9.38 12.20
CA CYS A 21 16.57 -10.08 11.13
C CYS A 21 17.47 -9.13 10.33
N LEU A 22 16.96 -7.94 9.99
CA LEU A 22 17.71 -6.98 9.18
C LEU A 22 18.84 -6.30 9.96
N GLU A 23 18.63 -5.97 11.23
CA GLU A 23 19.67 -5.41 12.10
C GLU A 23 20.82 -6.41 12.32
N ARG A 24 20.49 -7.70 12.47
CA ARG A 24 21.50 -8.77 12.55
C ARG A 24 22.34 -8.84 11.27
N ASP A 25 21.70 -8.81 10.10
CA ASP A 25 22.43 -8.88 8.82
C ASP A 25 23.37 -7.68 8.62
N ALA A 26 22.92 -6.48 9.01
CA ALA A 26 23.73 -5.27 8.97
C ALA A 26 24.94 -5.39 9.92
N ALA A 27 24.72 -5.91 11.14
CA ALA A 27 25.79 -6.12 12.12
C ALA A 27 26.78 -7.22 11.72
N ALA A 28 26.35 -8.26 11.00
CA ALA A 28 27.20 -9.37 10.59
C ALA A 28 28.21 -9.00 9.48
N LYS A 29 28.03 -7.85 8.79
CA LYS A 29 28.83 -7.46 7.62
C LYS A 29 29.84 -6.32 7.86
N GLU A 30 29.98 -5.79 9.07
CA GLU A 30 31.13 -4.96 9.46
C GLU A 30 32.00 -5.67 10.53
N PRO A 31 33.35 -5.72 10.46
CA PRO A 31 34.27 -5.50 9.35
C PRO A 31 35.13 -6.75 9.04
N SER A 32 35.18 -7.19 7.77
CA SER A 32 36.26 -8.05 7.27
C SER A 32 36.45 -7.85 5.77
N ALA A 33 37.53 -7.12 5.44
CA ALA A 33 38.35 -7.20 4.23
C ALA A 33 37.69 -7.32 2.84
N ARG A 34 38.01 -6.32 2.00
CA ARG A 34 38.00 -6.31 0.52
C ARG A 34 37.84 -7.69 -0.12
N LEU A 35 36.75 -7.87 -0.87
CA LEU A 35 36.64 -8.93 -1.87
C LEU A 35 37.40 -8.52 -3.15
N PRO A 36 38.05 -9.46 -3.86
CA PRO A 36 38.84 -9.18 -5.04
C PRO A 36 37.96 -8.97 -6.28
N ASP A 37 38.49 -8.20 -7.24
CA ASP A 37 37.85 -7.76 -8.48
C ASP A 37 37.11 -8.87 -9.25
N ALA A 38 35.88 -8.56 -9.68
CA ALA A 38 35.12 -9.38 -10.61
C ALA A 38 35.69 -9.26 -12.02
N SER A 39 36.12 -10.38 -12.60
CA SER A 39 36.53 -10.49 -13.99
C SER A 39 35.34 -10.27 -14.93
N GLU A 40 35.54 -9.44 -15.95
CA GLU A 40 34.64 -9.20 -17.08
C GLU A 40 34.39 -10.49 -17.87
N ASP A 41 33.14 -10.93 -17.93
CA ASP A 41 32.60 -11.69 -19.06
C ASP A 41 31.11 -11.35 -19.21
N ALA A 42 30.83 -10.35 -20.04
CA ALA A 42 29.48 -9.88 -20.32
C ALA A 42 28.80 -10.78 -21.37
N ALA A 43 27.72 -11.45 -20.97
CA ALA A 43 26.82 -12.13 -21.90
C ALA A 43 25.90 -11.11 -22.62
N PRO A 44 25.51 -11.35 -23.89
CA PRO A 44 24.77 -10.39 -24.71
C PRO A 44 23.30 -10.23 -24.26
N PRO A 45 22.66 -9.08 -24.59
CA PRO A 45 21.34 -8.75 -24.07
C PRO A 45 20.23 -9.60 -24.70
N PRO A 46 19.23 -10.05 -23.91
CA PRO A 46 18.15 -10.90 -24.40
C PRO A 46 17.03 -10.12 -25.09
N GLN A 47 16.36 -10.78 -26.03
CA GLN A 47 15.27 -10.25 -26.85
C GLN A 47 13.89 -10.31 -26.16
N ASN A 48 13.00 -9.41 -26.58
CA ASN A 48 11.68 -9.01 -26.03
C ASN A 48 10.58 -10.09 -25.85
N GLY A 49 10.91 -11.36 -25.63
CA GLY A 49 9.92 -12.45 -25.48
C GLY A 49 9.76 -13.05 -24.08
N ASP A 50 10.72 -12.88 -23.17
CA ASP A 50 10.87 -13.75 -21.98
C ASP A 50 10.44 -13.14 -20.63
N VAL A 51 9.95 -11.90 -20.61
CA VAL A 51 9.67 -11.15 -19.37
C VAL A 51 8.60 -11.82 -18.48
N LEU A 52 7.57 -12.44 -19.08
CA LEU A 52 6.51 -13.12 -18.33
C LEU A 52 6.94 -14.46 -17.72
N ARG A 53 7.95 -15.12 -18.31
CA ARG A 53 8.44 -16.42 -17.84
C ARG A 53 9.43 -16.25 -16.69
N ARG A 54 10.33 -15.26 -16.80
CA ARG A 54 11.29 -14.93 -15.74
C ARG A 54 10.64 -14.39 -14.46
N ARG A 55 9.49 -13.70 -14.56
CA ARG A 55 8.67 -13.25 -13.39
C ARG A 55 8.31 -14.38 -12.41
N LYS A 56 8.25 -15.63 -12.88
CA LYS A 56 7.86 -16.78 -12.06
C LYS A 56 9.05 -17.62 -11.60
N ASP A 57 10.14 -17.60 -12.36
CA ASP A 57 11.28 -18.49 -12.13
C ASP A 57 12.23 -17.94 -11.04
N SER A 58 12.44 -16.62 -10.94
CA SER A 58 13.31 -16.02 -9.91
C SER A 58 12.75 -16.10 -8.48
N ALA A 59 11.44 -16.21 -8.31
CA ALA A 59 10.80 -16.31 -7.00
C ALA A 59 10.93 -17.70 -6.36
N ASN A 60 11.14 -18.75 -7.16
CA ASN A 60 11.23 -20.14 -6.68
C ASN A 60 12.67 -20.60 -6.41
N GLU A 61 13.68 -19.97 -7.02
CA GLU A 61 15.09 -20.36 -6.84
C GLU A 61 15.62 -19.98 -5.43
N ASP A 62 15.12 -18.90 -4.83
CA ASP A 62 15.61 -18.37 -3.55
C ASP A 62 14.93 -19.01 -2.29
N GLU A 63 13.86 -19.82 -2.43
CA GLU A 63 13.28 -20.56 -1.28
C GLU A 63 14.24 -21.60 -0.68
N GLN A 64 15.26 -22.02 -1.43
CA GLN A 64 16.21 -23.07 -1.02
C GLN A 64 17.45 -22.55 -0.26
N ASP A 65 17.61 -21.23 -0.13
CA ASP A 65 18.84 -20.61 0.42
C ASP A 65 18.52 -19.55 1.50
N VAL A 66 17.49 -19.81 2.31
CA VAL A 66 17.11 -19.00 3.46
C VAL A 66 18.00 -19.36 4.66
N ASP A 67 18.56 -18.37 5.35
CA ASP A 67 19.36 -18.60 6.56
C ASP A 67 18.51 -19.27 7.66
N HIS A 68 19.09 -20.15 8.47
CA HIS A 68 18.38 -20.93 9.49
C HIS A 68 17.63 -20.03 10.48
N GLU A 69 18.21 -18.89 10.86
CA GLU A 69 17.53 -17.94 11.75
C GLU A 69 16.39 -17.17 11.05
N ASP A 70 16.54 -16.84 9.76
CA ASP A 70 15.42 -16.28 8.97
C ASP A 70 14.29 -17.30 8.83
N GLN A 71 14.63 -18.57 8.64
CA GLN A 71 13.66 -19.66 8.57
C GLN A 71 12.86 -19.76 9.87
N SER A 72 13.52 -19.67 11.03
CA SER A 72 12.80 -19.66 12.33
C SER A 72 11.82 -18.49 12.46
N THR A 73 12.15 -17.33 11.88
CA THR A 73 11.26 -16.17 11.86
C THR A 73 10.11 -16.37 10.89
N ILE A 74 10.37 -16.90 9.69
CA ILE A 74 9.36 -17.27 8.71
C ILE A 74 8.36 -18.26 9.32
N ASP A 75 8.84 -19.32 9.98
CA ASP A 75 8.00 -20.32 10.62
C ASP A 75 7.10 -19.69 11.70
N ALA A 76 7.62 -18.77 12.50
CA ALA A 76 6.84 -18.05 13.50
C ALA A 76 5.74 -17.16 12.88
N LEU A 77 6.03 -16.48 11.78
CA LEU A 77 5.05 -15.67 11.05
C LEU A 77 3.98 -16.54 10.37
N GLU A 78 4.37 -17.67 9.77
CA GLU A 78 3.46 -18.63 9.17
C GLU A 78 2.55 -19.28 10.23
N ALA A 79 3.10 -19.62 11.39
CA ALA A 79 2.35 -20.11 12.55
C ALA A 79 1.25 -19.13 13.00
N MET A 80 1.57 -17.83 13.08
CA MET A 80 0.59 -16.80 13.43
C MET A 80 -0.54 -16.64 12.40
N ASN A 81 -0.32 -17.05 11.16
CA ASN A 81 -1.28 -16.95 10.06
C ASN A 81 -2.10 -18.23 9.86
N ASN A 82 -1.77 -19.33 10.55
CA ASN A 82 -2.38 -20.65 10.34
C ASN A 82 -3.46 -20.95 11.40
N PRO A 83 -4.77 -21.01 11.04
CA PRO A 83 -5.87 -21.25 11.99
C PRO A 83 -5.81 -22.58 12.76
N LYS A 84 -4.97 -23.52 12.32
CA LYS A 84 -4.76 -24.83 12.95
C LYS A 84 -3.56 -24.85 13.90
N HIS A 85 -2.74 -23.81 13.91
CA HIS A 85 -1.56 -23.71 14.77
C HIS A 85 -1.93 -23.12 16.13
N ALA A 86 -1.19 -23.49 17.18
CA ALA A 86 -1.44 -23.01 18.54
C ALA A 86 -1.20 -21.49 18.67
N ASP A 87 -0.22 -20.97 17.93
CA ASP A 87 0.13 -19.55 17.89
C ASP A 87 -0.72 -18.71 16.93
N PHE A 88 -1.82 -19.27 16.40
CA PHE A 88 -2.71 -18.54 15.51
C PHE A 88 -3.21 -17.25 16.17
N ASP A 89 -2.97 -16.13 15.50
CA ASP A 89 -3.35 -14.82 16.00
C ASP A 89 -4.28 -14.15 14.98
N PRO A 90 -5.61 -14.19 15.16
CA PRO A 90 -6.52 -13.41 14.35
C PRO A 90 -6.44 -11.93 14.75
N THR A 91 -6.16 -11.04 13.79
CA THR A 91 -6.10 -9.60 14.06
C THR A 91 -7.52 -9.10 14.32
N VAL A 92 -7.81 -8.57 15.51
CA VAL A 92 -9.15 -8.07 15.86
C VAL A 92 -9.24 -6.55 15.83
N PHE A 93 -8.21 -5.88 16.36
CA PHE A 93 -8.11 -4.43 16.44
C PHE A 93 -6.78 -3.98 15.86
N ILE A 94 -6.75 -2.77 15.30
CA ILE A 94 -5.51 -2.15 14.80
C ILE A 94 -4.64 -1.60 15.95
N LEU A 95 -5.22 -1.21 17.08
CA LEU A 95 -4.47 -0.58 18.18
C LEU A 95 -3.71 -1.58 19.06
N TRP A 96 -4.18 -2.83 19.14
CA TRP A 96 -3.60 -3.84 20.04
C TRP A 96 -3.47 -5.18 19.33
N ASP A 97 -2.34 -5.84 19.53
CA ASP A 97 -2.16 -7.23 19.12
C ASP A 97 -3.06 -8.09 20.00
N THR A 98 -3.77 -9.04 19.39
CA THR A 98 -4.78 -9.86 20.10
C THR A 98 -4.22 -10.56 21.34
N PRO A 99 -2.99 -11.15 21.32
CA PRO A 99 -2.41 -11.77 22.51
C PRO A 99 -2.15 -10.80 23.67
N ASN A 100 -2.06 -9.49 23.38
CA ASN A 100 -1.77 -8.44 24.37
C ASN A 100 -3.04 -7.84 24.99
N ILE A 101 -4.23 -8.23 24.52
CA ILE A 101 -5.51 -7.75 25.04
C ILE A 101 -5.76 -8.36 26.41
N LYS A 102 -5.79 -7.51 27.45
CA LYS A 102 -6.08 -7.91 28.84
C LYS A 102 -7.48 -7.44 29.23
N LEU A 103 -8.43 -8.37 29.28
CA LEU A 103 -9.82 -8.10 29.67
C LEU A 103 -10.14 -8.76 31.02
N PRO A 104 -11.05 -8.18 31.83
CA PRO A 104 -11.68 -8.89 32.94
C PRO A 104 -12.28 -10.21 32.47
N GLN A 105 -12.17 -11.27 33.28
CA GLN A 105 -12.57 -12.64 32.91
C GLN A 105 -13.99 -12.72 32.34
N ALA A 106 -14.94 -11.98 32.92
CA ALA A 106 -16.32 -11.95 32.42
C ALA A 106 -16.43 -11.36 31.00
N LEU A 107 -15.69 -10.28 30.70
CA LEU A 107 -15.69 -9.67 29.37
C LEU A 107 -14.98 -10.55 28.35
N ASP A 108 -13.88 -11.20 28.73
CA ASP A 108 -13.21 -12.15 27.83
C ASP A 108 -14.13 -13.33 27.50
N GLN A 109 -14.66 -14.01 28.52
CA GLN A 109 -15.44 -15.24 28.36
C GLN A 109 -16.80 -15.01 27.66
N TYR A 110 -17.50 -13.93 27.99
CA TYR A 110 -18.89 -13.74 27.55
C TYR A 110 -19.04 -12.73 26.39
N LEU A 111 -18.02 -11.94 26.07
CA LEU A 111 -18.08 -10.96 24.98
C LEU A 111 -17.00 -11.20 23.92
N PHE A 112 -15.73 -11.16 24.31
CA PHE A 112 -14.62 -11.20 23.36
C PHE A 112 -14.46 -12.55 22.66
N GLN A 113 -14.39 -13.65 23.42
CA GLN A 113 -14.24 -15.00 22.86
C GLN A 113 -15.44 -15.45 22.00
N PRO A 114 -16.71 -15.18 22.39
CA PRO A 114 -17.86 -15.44 21.52
C PRO A 114 -17.82 -14.62 20.23
N TYR A 115 -17.51 -13.32 20.32
CA TYR A 115 -17.36 -12.46 19.13
C TYR A 115 -16.28 -13.01 18.20
N LEU A 116 -15.11 -13.33 18.72
CA LEU A 116 -13.98 -13.81 17.94
C LEU A 116 -14.32 -15.11 17.19
N ARG A 117 -14.92 -16.09 17.90
CA ARG A 117 -15.35 -17.36 17.29
C ARG A 117 -16.35 -17.14 16.17
N TRP A 118 -17.33 -16.27 16.37
CA TRP A 118 -18.31 -15.94 15.33
C TRP A 118 -17.65 -15.21 14.15
N ALA A 119 -16.89 -14.15 14.42
CA ALA A 119 -16.29 -13.27 13.42
C ALA A 119 -15.36 -14.03 12.46
N ARG A 120 -14.58 -14.99 12.97
CA ARG A 120 -13.74 -15.88 12.16
C ARG A 120 -14.54 -16.65 11.10
N THR A 121 -15.80 -16.97 11.37
CA THR A 121 -16.67 -17.65 10.38
C THR A 121 -17.29 -16.71 9.34
N VAL A 122 -17.22 -15.39 9.58
CA VAL A 122 -17.82 -14.33 8.77
C VAL A 122 -16.80 -13.76 7.79
N VAL A 123 -15.56 -13.60 8.21
CA VAL A 123 -14.47 -13.10 7.37
C VAL A 123 -14.02 -14.13 6.34
N ARG A 124 -13.40 -13.65 5.25
CA ARG A 124 -12.92 -14.51 4.17
C ARG A 124 -11.70 -15.32 4.56
N VAL A 125 -10.77 -14.69 5.28
CA VAL A 125 -9.56 -15.29 5.84
C VAL A 125 -9.64 -15.10 7.35
N GLU A 126 -9.47 -16.17 8.13
CA GLU A 126 -9.71 -16.12 9.58
C GLU A 126 -8.81 -15.12 10.32
N THR A 127 -7.70 -14.71 9.73
CA THR A 127 -6.81 -13.65 10.25
C THR A 127 -7.45 -12.26 10.24
N ASP A 128 -8.49 -12.05 9.41
CA ASP A 128 -8.99 -10.73 9.01
C ASP A 128 -10.19 -10.27 9.82
N VAL A 129 -10.35 -10.74 11.06
CA VAL A 129 -11.44 -10.32 11.97
C VAL A 129 -11.54 -8.79 12.04
N VAL A 130 -10.40 -8.10 11.99
CA VAL A 130 -10.26 -6.65 11.93
C VAL A 130 -11.06 -6.00 10.81
N MET A 131 -11.18 -6.63 9.64
CA MET A 131 -11.97 -6.09 8.53
C MET A 131 -13.46 -6.04 8.89
N LEU A 132 -13.97 -7.11 9.52
CA LEU A 132 -15.34 -7.15 10.03
C LEU A 132 -15.53 -6.15 11.18
N THR A 133 -14.57 -6.05 12.10
CA THR A 133 -14.60 -5.06 13.19
C THR A 133 -14.77 -3.65 12.63
N HIS A 134 -14.02 -3.30 11.59
CA HIS A 134 -14.10 -1.98 10.94
C HIS A 134 -15.42 -1.79 10.20
N LEU A 135 -15.93 -2.81 9.49
CA LEU A 135 -17.26 -2.72 8.86
C LEU A 135 -18.37 -2.46 9.89
N ILE A 136 -18.33 -3.13 11.05
CA ILE A 136 -19.27 -2.88 12.16
C ILE A 136 -19.08 -1.46 12.69
N LEU A 137 -17.83 -1.02 12.90
CA LEU A 137 -17.51 0.33 13.33
C LEU A 137 -18.08 1.38 12.38
N TYR A 138 -17.85 1.27 11.06
CA TYR A 138 -18.34 2.22 10.07
C TYR A 138 -19.88 2.20 9.97
N ALA A 139 -20.50 1.02 10.03
CA ALA A 139 -21.94 0.88 10.02
C ALA A 139 -22.61 1.50 11.26
N THR A 140 -21.92 1.54 12.40
CA THR A 140 -22.45 2.06 13.67
C THR A 140 -22.05 3.50 13.97
N THR A 141 -21.09 4.07 13.23
CA THR A 141 -20.60 5.44 13.45
C THR A 141 -20.74 6.31 12.20
N SER A 142 -19.99 6.00 11.14
CA SER A 142 -19.94 6.74 9.88
C SER A 142 -21.31 6.89 9.23
N LEU A 143 -22.04 5.79 9.04
CA LEU A 143 -23.35 5.80 8.38
C LEU A 143 -24.43 6.54 9.19
N PRO A 144 -24.67 6.25 10.49
CA PRO A 144 -25.63 7.01 11.29
C PRO A 144 -25.28 8.50 11.40
N SER A 145 -23.99 8.84 11.51
CA SER A 145 -23.53 10.22 11.53
C SER A 145 -23.86 10.95 10.22
N ALA A 146 -23.64 10.30 9.07
CA ALA A 146 -23.99 10.86 7.77
C ALA A 146 -25.51 11.08 7.63
N LEU A 147 -26.31 10.07 7.98
CA LEU A 147 -27.77 10.16 7.95
C LEU A 147 -28.29 11.29 8.85
N TYR A 148 -27.73 11.43 10.06
CA TYR A 148 -28.13 12.50 10.97
C TYR A 148 -27.74 13.89 10.45
N LEU A 149 -26.60 14.04 9.76
CA LEU A 149 -26.24 15.32 9.12
C LEU A 149 -27.25 15.73 8.04
N PHE A 150 -27.80 14.77 7.28
CA PHE A 150 -28.85 15.04 6.30
C PHE A 150 -30.20 15.33 6.96
N TYR A 151 -30.49 14.71 8.11
CA TYR A 151 -31.72 14.94 8.87
C TYR A 151 -31.72 16.29 9.61
N ASN A 152 -30.63 16.62 10.31
CA ASN A 152 -30.53 17.79 11.19
C ASN A 152 -29.10 18.37 11.21
N PHE A 153 -28.74 19.09 10.15
CA PHE A 153 -27.39 19.58 9.95
C PHE A 153 -26.94 20.59 11.01
N HIS A 154 -25.76 20.34 11.58
CA HIS A 154 -25.02 21.28 12.44
C HIS A 154 -23.54 21.29 12.03
N TRP A 155 -22.93 22.47 11.92
CA TRP A 155 -21.52 22.58 11.52
C TRP A 155 -20.57 21.89 12.49
N PHE A 156 -20.83 21.97 13.79
CA PHE A 156 -20.03 21.27 14.79
C PHE A 156 -20.05 19.75 14.57
N HIS A 157 -21.24 19.17 14.32
CA HIS A 157 -21.34 17.76 13.95
C HIS A 157 -20.68 17.46 12.60
N GLY A 158 -20.81 18.35 11.61
CA GLY A 158 -20.14 18.21 10.32
C GLY A 158 -18.61 18.15 10.44
N ILE A 159 -18.02 18.97 11.30
CA ILE A 159 -16.58 18.97 11.60
C ILE A 159 -16.18 17.68 12.32
N LEU A 160 -16.92 17.27 13.36
CA LEU A 160 -16.63 16.03 14.07
C LEU A 160 -16.76 14.80 13.16
N HIS A 161 -17.77 14.78 12.30
CA HIS A 161 -17.93 13.75 11.28
C HIS A 161 -16.71 13.71 10.36
N TRP A 162 -16.27 14.86 9.85
CA TRP A 162 -15.12 14.94 8.96
C TRP A 162 -13.82 14.48 9.63
N ILE A 163 -13.56 14.87 10.88
CA ILE A 163 -12.41 14.39 11.67
C ILE A 163 -12.45 12.86 11.82
N MET A 164 -13.62 12.31 12.13
CA MET A 164 -13.81 10.86 12.21
C MET A 164 -13.55 10.18 10.86
N GLN A 165 -14.00 10.76 9.74
CA GLN A 165 -13.69 10.21 8.40
C GLN A 165 -12.19 10.24 8.11
N ILE A 166 -11.49 11.33 8.44
CA ILE A 166 -10.02 11.42 8.28
C ILE A 166 -9.33 10.31 9.09
N TYR A 167 -9.78 10.04 10.32
CA TYR A 167 -9.22 8.98 11.13
C TYR A 167 -9.45 7.58 10.51
N PHE A 168 -10.61 7.35 9.90
CA PHE A 168 -10.96 6.07 9.31
C PHE A 168 -10.46 5.86 7.86
N VAL A 169 -10.18 6.92 7.11
CA VAL A 169 -9.94 6.82 5.66
C VAL A 169 -8.78 5.89 5.30
N GLY A 170 -7.68 5.91 6.08
CA GLY A 170 -6.55 5.00 5.86
C GLY A 170 -6.97 3.53 5.97
N THR A 171 -7.53 3.15 7.12
CA THR A 171 -8.05 1.78 7.35
C THR A 171 -9.09 1.37 6.31
N TYR A 172 -10.03 2.25 5.94
CA TYR A 172 -11.06 1.94 4.96
C TYR A 172 -10.45 1.72 3.57
N ASN A 173 -9.60 2.64 3.12
CA ASN A 173 -8.96 2.58 1.80
C ASN A 173 -8.17 1.29 1.64
N LEU A 174 -7.43 0.85 2.66
CA LEU A 174 -6.65 -0.37 2.56
C LEU A 174 -7.47 -1.65 2.78
N MET A 175 -8.57 -1.59 3.53
CA MET A 175 -9.57 -2.66 3.49
C MET A 175 -10.15 -2.80 2.07
N MET A 176 -10.43 -1.68 1.39
CA MET A 176 -10.92 -1.68 0.01
C MET A 176 -9.85 -2.14 -0.98
N HIS A 177 -8.58 -1.81 -0.76
CA HIS A 177 -7.45 -2.36 -1.53
C HIS A 177 -7.43 -3.89 -1.44
N GLN A 178 -7.55 -4.45 -0.23
CA GLN A 178 -7.68 -5.89 -0.04
C GLN A 178 -8.95 -6.45 -0.71
N HIS A 179 -10.08 -5.76 -0.59
CA HIS A 179 -11.34 -6.17 -1.22
C HIS A 179 -11.23 -6.29 -2.74
N ILE A 180 -10.65 -5.30 -3.42
CA ILE A 180 -10.59 -5.28 -4.89
C ILE A 180 -9.59 -6.30 -5.46
N HIS A 181 -8.49 -6.57 -4.74
CA HIS A 181 -7.53 -7.60 -5.12
C HIS A 181 -8.05 -8.99 -4.78
N MET A 182 -8.43 -9.23 -3.53
CA MET A 182 -8.88 -10.55 -3.04
C MET A 182 -10.33 -10.90 -3.41
N ARG A 183 -11.02 -10.01 -4.13
CA ARG A 183 -12.42 -10.13 -4.59
C ARG A 183 -13.41 -10.21 -3.42
N GLY A 184 -13.16 -9.47 -2.36
CA GLY A 184 -13.96 -9.44 -1.14
C GLY A 184 -13.18 -9.72 0.14
N VAL A 185 -13.73 -9.28 1.28
CA VAL A 185 -13.15 -9.45 2.62
C VAL A 185 -14.01 -10.34 3.53
N LEU A 186 -15.28 -10.56 3.17
CA LEU A 186 -16.16 -11.50 3.88
C LEU A 186 -16.25 -12.86 3.18
N ALA A 187 -16.73 -13.84 3.94
CA ALA A 187 -16.91 -15.22 3.50
C ALA A 187 -17.80 -15.32 2.26
N LYS A 188 -17.46 -16.24 1.35
CA LYS A 188 -18.16 -16.42 0.07
C LYS A 188 -19.55 -17.08 0.19
N ARG A 189 -19.95 -17.48 1.40
CA ARG A 189 -21.26 -18.07 1.69
C ARG A 189 -22.31 -17.01 1.99
N ASN A 190 -23.58 -17.29 1.68
CA ASN A 190 -24.67 -16.41 2.08
C ASN A 190 -24.86 -16.46 3.61
N PRO A 191 -25.25 -15.35 4.26
CA PRO A 191 -25.57 -14.04 3.68
C PRO A 191 -24.34 -13.14 3.42
N TRP A 192 -23.16 -13.51 3.90
CA TRP A 192 -21.94 -12.70 3.89
C TRP A 192 -21.50 -12.25 2.51
N ARG A 193 -21.61 -13.13 1.50
CA ARG A 193 -21.35 -12.78 0.09
C ARG A 193 -22.18 -11.59 -0.39
N ILE A 194 -23.45 -11.50 0.01
CA ILE A 194 -24.33 -10.40 -0.41
C ILE A 194 -23.87 -9.11 0.28
N LEU A 195 -23.61 -9.18 1.58
CA LEU A 195 -23.10 -8.04 2.33
C LEU A 195 -21.78 -7.51 1.75
N ASP A 196 -20.84 -8.40 1.42
CA ASP A 196 -19.54 -8.11 0.82
C ASP A 196 -19.63 -7.39 -0.52
N HIS A 197 -20.67 -7.69 -1.30
CA HIS A 197 -20.94 -7.02 -2.58
C HIS A 197 -21.65 -5.68 -2.42
N VAL A 198 -22.48 -5.52 -1.38
CA VAL A 198 -23.35 -4.35 -1.22
C VAL A 198 -22.67 -3.24 -0.43
N PHE A 199 -21.87 -3.56 0.60
CA PHE A 199 -21.33 -2.55 1.51
C PHE A 199 -20.54 -1.45 0.76
N PRO A 200 -19.71 -1.71 -0.28
CA PRO A 200 -18.95 -0.65 -0.94
C PRO A 200 -19.86 0.39 -1.60
N PHE A 201 -21.05 0.01 -2.09
CA PHE A 201 -21.99 0.96 -2.68
C PHE A 201 -22.54 1.98 -1.67
N ILE A 202 -22.48 1.66 -0.37
CA ILE A 202 -22.88 2.55 0.72
C ILE A 202 -21.66 3.30 1.26
N THR A 203 -20.57 2.58 1.54
CA THR A 203 -19.42 3.13 2.26
C THR A 203 -18.42 3.85 1.35
N ASP A 204 -18.25 3.45 0.08
CA ASP A 204 -17.28 4.08 -0.82
C ASP A 204 -17.48 5.60 -0.89
N PRO A 205 -18.69 6.13 -1.15
CA PRO A 205 -18.90 7.57 -1.21
C PRO A 205 -18.64 8.28 0.13
N LEU A 206 -18.93 7.62 1.26
CA LEU A 206 -18.72 8.18 2.61
C LEU A 206 -17.24 8.38 2.92
N PHE A 207 -16.37 7.53 2.37
CA PHE A 207 -14.93 7.58 2.56
C PHE A 207 -14.19 8.21 1.38
N GLY A 208 -14.92 8.81 0.44
CA GLY A 208 -14.36 9.59 -0.66
C GLY A 208 -14.05 8.81 -1.94
N HIS A 209 -14.35 7.52 -1.99
CA HIS A 209 -14.27 6.75 -3.23
C HIS A 209 -15.48 7.04 -4.12
N THR A 210 -15.23 7.10 -5.42
CA THR A 210 -16.27 6.95 -6.44
C THR A 210 -16.47 5.46 -6.71
N TRP A 211 -17.71 5.04 -6.97
CA TRP A 211 -18.07 3.62 -7.03
C TRP A 211 -17.21 2.86 -8.04
N ASN A 212 -16.52 1.79 -7.63
CA ASN A 212 -15.66 0.95 -8.48
C ASN A 212 -14.49 1.66 -9.20
N THR A 213 -14.34 2.99 -9.17
CA THR A 213 -13.24 3.65 -9.88
C THR A 213 -11.90 3.26 -9.29
N TYR A 214 -11.81 3.03 -7.97
CA TYR A 214 -10.56 2.55 -7.37
C TYR A 214 -10.13 1.18 -7.94
N PHE A 215 -11.08 0.27 -8.18
CA PHE A 215 -10.79 -0.99 -8.88
C PHE A 215 -10.31 -0.77 -10.31
N TYR A 216 -10.97 0.10 -11.07
CA TYR A 216 -10.57 0.38 -12.45
C TYR A 216 -9.20 1.05 -12.52
N HIS A 217 -8.93 2.02 -11.64
CA HIS A 217 -7.66 2.72 -11.61
C HIS A 217 -6.54 1.83 -11.10
N HIS A 218 -6.69 1.24 -9.91
CA HIS A 218 -5.62 0.48 -9.28
C HIS A 218 -5.37 -0.84 -10.01
N VAL A 219 -6.38 -1.71 -10.07
CA VAL A 219 -6.22 -3.10 -10.54
C VAL A 219 -6.16 -3.21 -12.05
N ARG A 220 -6.99 -2.45 -12.77
CA ARG A 220 -7.13 -2.58 -14.24
C ARG A 220 -6.22 -1.65 -15.04
N HIS A 221 -5.58 -0.69 -14.38
CA HIS A 221 -4.77 0.33 -15.03
C HIS A 221 -3.37 0.41 -14.41
N HIS A 222 -3.23 0.84 -13.16
CA HIS A 222 -1.92 1.04 -12.51
C HIS A 222 -1.10 -0.25 -12.41
N HIS A 223 -1.69 -1.37 -11.98
CA HIS A 223 -1.00 -2.68 -11.95
C HIS A 223 -0.64 -3.22 -13.34
N VAL A 224 -1.36 -2.79 -14.38
CA VAL A 224 -1.09 -3.22 -15.75
C VAL A 224 0.09 -2.42 -16.33
N GLU A 225 0.14 -1.13 -16.04
CA GLU A 225 1.16 -0.24 -16.58
C GLU A 225 2.40 -0.09 -15.68
N GLY A 226 2.33 -0.47 -14.40
CA GLY A 226 3.49 -0.63 -13.51
C GLY A 226 4.26 0.66 -13.22
N ASN A 227 3.58 1.81 -13.11
CA ASN A 227 4.20 3.15 -13.07
C ASN A 227 4.98 3.51 -14.36
N GLY A 228 4.85 2.71 -15.43
CA GLY A 228 5.43 2.98 -16.74
C GLY A 228 4.77 4.14 -17.48
N PRO A 229 5.20 4.45 -18.71
CA PRO A 229 4.83 5.69 -19.39
C PRO A 229 3.36 5.84 -19.77
N ASP A 230 2.62 4.73 -19.87
CA ASP A 230 1.18 4.73 -20.16
C ASP A 230 0.33 4.82 -18.88
N ASP A 231 0.96 4.77 -17.70
CA ASP A 231 0.27 4.90 -16.42
C ASP A 231 -0.16 6.36 -16.18
N LEU A 232 -1.46 6.59 -16.05
CA LEU A 232 -2.06 7.88 -15.67
C LEU A 232 -1.62 8.38 -14.29
N SER A 233 -1.11 7.52 -13.42
CA SER A 233 -0.44 7.86 -12.16
C SER A 233 1.08 7.64 -12.21
N SER A 234 1.68 7.67 -13.40
CA SER A 234 3.14 7.56 -13.53
C SER A 234 3.86 8.77 -12.94
N THR A 235 4.92 8.51 -12.19
CA THR A 235 5.82 9.54 -11.66
C THR A 235 7.05 9.79 -12.54
N ILE A 236 7.33 8.95 -13.54
CA ILE A 236 8.65 8.92 -14.23
C ILE A 236 8.95 10.20 -15.03
N ARG A 237 7.92 10.90 -15.51
CA ARG A 237 8.06 12.16 -16.27
C ARG A 237 8.27 13.39 -15.38
N TYR A 238 8.20 13.22 -14.07
CA TYR A 238 8.29 14.29 -13.11
C TYR A 238 9.63 14.28 -12.39
N GLN A 239 10.12 15.47 -12.03
CA GLN A 239 11.20 15.61 -11.09
C GLN A 239 10.64 15.35 -9.68
N ARG A 240 10.97 14.18 -9.11
CA ARG A 240 10.26 13.63 -7.94
C ARG A 240 10.60 14.27 -6.60
N ASP A 241 11.50 15.25 -6.62
CA ASP A 241 11.88 16.10 -5.50
C ASP A 241 11.63 17.61 -5.76
N ASP A 242 10.77 17.92 -6.74
CA ASP A 242 10.31 19.29 -7.02
C ASP A 242 8.83 19.48 -6.65
N VAL A 243 8.56 20.55 -5.90
CA VAL A 243 7.21 20.86 -5.39
C VAL A 243 6.25 21.21 -6.52
N ARG A 244 6.71 21.87 -7.59
CA ARG A 244 5.85 22.29 -8.70
C ARG A 244 5.42 21.07 -9.51
N ASP A 245 6.33 20.13 -9.71
CA ASP A 245 6.03 18.87 -10.38
C ASP A 245 5.09 17.99 -9.53
N LEU A 246 5.27 17.92 -8.21
CA LEU A 246 4.31 17.28 -7.31
C LEU A 246 2.91 17.91 -7.44
N LEU A 247 2.82 19.25 -7.40
CA LEU A 247 1.53 19.95 -7.54
C LEU A 247 0.91 19.74 -8.93
N ARG A 248 1.71 19.70 -10.00
CA ARG A 248 1.24 19.39 -11.36
C ARG A 248 0.71 17.98 -11.44
N TYR A 249 1.42 17.01 -10.87
CA TYR A 249 1.03 15.61 -10.82
C TYR A 249 -0.30 15.41 -10.08
N VAL A 250 -0.39 15.91 -8.86
CA VAL A 250 -1.62 15.84 -8.03
C VAL A 250 -2.77 16.59 -8.69
N GLY A 251 -2.53 17.81 -9.17
CA GLY A 251 -3.55 18.65 -9.80
C GLY A 251 -4.12 18.03 -11.07
N ARG A 252 -3.27 17.45 -11.93
CA ARG A 252 -3.70 16.71 -13.13
C ARG A 252 -4.65 15.58 -12.75
N PHE A 253 -4.25 14.76 -11.79
CA PHE A 253 -5.05 13.60 -11.40
C PHE A 253 -6.40 14.01 -10.81
N VAL A 254 -6.39 14.87 -9.79
CA VAL A 254 -7.60 15.29 -9.07
C VAL A 254 -8.64 15.87 -10.04
N LEU A 255 -8.20 16.65 -11.04
CA LEU A 255 -9.06 17.35 -11.97
C LEU A 255 -9.47 16.52 -13.20
N LEU A 256 -8.61 15.62 -13.70
CA LEU A 256 -8.80 14.99 -15.01
C LEU A 256 -9.05 13.48 -14.98
N VAL A 257 -8.76 12.77 -13.87
CA VAL A 257 -8.83 11.30 -13.84
C VAL A 257 -10.21 10.74 -14.21
N TRP A 258 -11.30 11.44 -13.84
CA TRP A 258 -12.67 11.04 -14.16
C TRP A 258 -12.94 10.97 -15.66
N PHE A 259 -12.14 11.69 -16.47
CA PHE A 259 -12.19 11.68 -17.93
C PHE A 259 -11.06 10.82 -18.53
N ASP A 260 -9.82 11.00 -18.06
CA ASP A 260 -8.62 10.34 -18.59
C ASP A 260 -8.71 8.82 -18.46
N LEU A 261 -9.19 8.30 -17.31
CA LEU A 261 -9.24 6.86 -17.06
C LEU A 261 -10.25 6.11 -17.97
N PRO A 262 -11.53 6.54 -18.09
CA PRO A 262 -12.43 5.97 -19.09
C PRO A 262 -11.90 6.07 -20.52
N ARG A 263 -11.30 7.22 -20.87
CA ARG A 263 -10.72 7.46 -22.20
C ARG A 263 -9.57 6.50 -22.48
N TYR A 264 -8.68 6.27 -21.51
CA TYR A 264 -7.58 5.31 -21.60
C TYR A 264 -8.10 3.90 -21.94
N PHE A 265 -9.12 3.41 -21.23
CA PHE A 265 -9.67 2.09 -21.53
C PHE A 265 -10.28 2.03 -22.92
N ILE A 266 -10.99 3.08 -23.35
CA ILE A 266 -11.59 3.13 -24.70
C ILE A 266 -10.50 3.15 -25.78
N SER A 267 -9.43 3.94 -25.60
CA SER A 267 -8.35 4.04 -26.59
C SER A 267 -7.54 2.75 -26.72
N LYS A 268 -7.42 1.97 -25.64
CA LYS A 268 -6.81 0.62 -25.65
C LYS A 268 -7.79 -0.49 -26.11
N GLY A 269 -8.98 -0.13 -26.61
CA GLY A 269 -9.97 -1.07 -27.13
C GLY A 269 -10.87 -1.74 -26.07
N HIS A 270 -10.68 -1.43 -24.78
CA HIS A 270 -11.50 -1.94 -23.67
C HIS A 270 -12.76 -1.08 -23.45
N VAL A 271 -13.56 -0.88 -24.50
CA VAL A 271 -14.72 0.02 -24.51
C VAL A 271 -15.71 -0.26 -23.37
N LYS A 272 -16.02 -1.54 -23.11
CA LYS A 272 -16.94 -1.94 -22.03
C LYS A 272 -16.42 -1.54 -20.64
N THR A 273 -15.11 -1.66 -20.42
CA THR A 273 -14.46 -1.25 -19.16
C THR A 273 -14.50 0.26 -19.02
N GLY A 274 -14.16 1.00 -20.09
CA GLY A 274 -14.22 2.46 -20.09
C GLY A 274 -15.63 3.01 -19.82
N LEU A 275 -16.66 2.47 -20.49
CA LEU A 275 -18.05 2.87 -20.25
C LEU A 275 -18.52 2.58 -18.82
N ARG A 276 -18.13 1.44 -18.25
CA ARG A 276 -18.44 1.12 -16.84
C ARG A 276 -17.73 2.05 -15.87
N CYS A 277 -16.46 2.35 -16.12
CA CYS A 277 -15.68 3.32 -15.33
C CYS A 277 -16.32 4.72 -15.38
N ALA A 278 -16.73 5.18 -16.56
CA ALA A 278 -17.44 6.45 -16.71
C ALA A 278 -18.79 6.44 -15.96
N ALA A 279 -19.61 5.40 -16.15
CA ALA A 279 -20.90 5.27 -15.47
C ALA A 279 -20.76 5.26 -13.94
N SER A 280 -19.68 4.65 -13.45
CA SER A 280 -19.27 4.66 -12.05
C SER A 280 -19.00 6.09 -11.50
N GLU A 281 -18.12 6.86 -12.16
CA GLU A 281 -17.83 8.25 -11.79
C GLU A 281 -19.09 9.12 -11.85
N PHE A 282 -19.78 9.14 -13.00
CA PHE A 282 -20.96 9.97 -13.18
C PHE A 282 -22.13 9.56 -12.29
N GLY A 283 -22.26 8.26 -11.97
CA GLY A 283 -23.23 7.76 -11.01
C GLY A 283 -22.98 8.33 -9.61
N THR A 284 -21.73 8.36 -9.16
CA THR A 284 -21.38 8.97 -7.86
C THR A 284 -21.58 10.49 -7.87
N PHE A 285 -21.21 11.19 -8.96
CA PHE A 285 -21.48 12.63 -9.08
C PHE A 285 -22.99 12.93 -9.10
N GLY A 286 -23.78 12.09 -9.77
CA GLY A 286 -25.23 12.14 -9.76
C GLY A 286 -25.81 11.97 -8.36
N LEU A 287 -25.29 11.01 -7.58
CA LEU A 287 -25.66 10.83 -6.17
C LEU A 287 -25.43 12.13 -5.39
N TRP A 288 -24.24 12.73 -5.47
CA TRP A 288 -23.93 13.95 -4.72
C TRP A 288 -24.77 15.15 -5.16
N TYR A 289 -24.98 15.30 -6.47
CA TYR A 289 -25.85 16.34 -7.02
C TYR A 289 -27.28 16.20 -6.47
N LEU A 290 -27.84 14.99 -6.48
CA LEU A 290 -29.17 14.72 -5.93
C LEU A 290 -29.21 14.94 -4.41
N SER A 291 -28.19 14.49 -3.67
CA SER A 291 -28.08 14.73 -2.22
C SER A 291 -28.00 16.22 -1.88
N SER A 292 -27.40 17.05 -2.76
CA SER A 292 -27.27 18.48 -2.53
C SER A 292 -28.61 19.22 -2.49
N PHE A 293 -29.64 18.70 -3.18
CA PHE A 293 -31.00 19.22 -3.09
C PHE A 293 -31.70 18.91 -1.77
N ILE A 294 -31.28 17.83 -1.09
CA ILE A 294 -31.77 17.49 0.25
C ILE A 294 -31.08 18.43 1.25
N ASN A 295 -29.74 18.42 1.25
CA ASN A 295 -28.95 19.32 2.08
C ASN A 295 -27.54 19.48 1.49
N GLY A 296 -27.28 20.65 0.89
CA GLY A 296 -25.97 20.96 0.30
C GLY A 296 -24.83 21.00 1.33
N ARG A 297 -25.09 21.45 2.56
CA ARG A 297 -24.06 21.52 3.61
C ARG A 297 -23.66 20.11 4.09
N ALA A 298 -24.66 19.25 4.30
CA ALA A 298 -24.41 17.84 4.62
C ALA A 298 -23.65 17.14 3.48
N THR A 299 -24.03 17.39 2.23
CA THR A 299 -23.34 16.83 1.04
C THR A 299 -21.86 17.20 1.00
N VAL A 300 -21.51 18.45 1.35
CA VAL A 300 -20.11 18.88 1.46
C VAL A 300 -19.37 18.07 2.52
N CYS A 301 -19.91 17.98 3.74
CA CYS A 301 -19.24 17.29 4.85
C CYS A 301 -19.16 15.77 4.68
N VAL A 302 -20.20 15.15 4.12
CA VAL A 302 -20.34 13.68 4.03
C VAL A 302 -19.66 13.12 2.79
N PHE A 303 -19.62 13.86 1.67
CA PHE A 303 -19.13 13.33 0.40
C PHE A 303 -17.95 14.12 -0.16
N LEU A 304 -18.09 15.44 -0.36
CA LEU A 304 -17.08 16.22 -1.09
C LEU A 304 -15.77 16.37 -0.29
N LEU A 305 -15.85 16.60 1.02
CA LEU A 305 -14.65 16.71 1.86
C LEU A 305 -13.89 15.37 1.94
N PRO A 306 -14.52 14.22 2.28
CA PRO A 306 -13.85 12.92 2.22
C PRO A 306 -13.25 12.60 0.84
N PHE A 307 -13.98 12.89 -0.24
CA PHE A 307 -13.51 12.71 -1.61
C PHE A 307 -12.22 13.48 -1.91
N MET A 308 -12.17 14.76 -1.52
CA MET A 308 -10.97 15.56 -1.71
C MET A 308 -9.81 15.00 -0.88
N VAL A 309 -10.04 14.73 0.41
CA VAL A 309 -9.02 14.16 1.30
C VAL A 309 -8.44 12.86 0.72
N LEU A 310 -9.30 11.94 0.30
CA LEU A 310 -8.87 10.66 -0.27
C LEU A 310 -8.10 10.86 -1.58
N ARG A 311 -8.61 11.65 -2.54
CA ARG A 311 -7.93 11.86 -3.82
C ARG A 311 -6.55 12.50 -3.64
N PHE A 312 -6.42 13.51 -2.77
CA PHE A 312 -5.11 14.09 -2.46
C PHE A 312 -4.20 13.07 -1.77
N GLY A 313 -4.72 12.35 -0.78
CA GLY A 313 -3.96 11.34 -0.03
C GLY A 313 -3.42 10.22 -0.91
N LEU A 314 -4.25 9.66 -1.81
CA LEU A 314 -3.84 8.62 -2.75
C LEU A 314 -2.72 9.08 -3.67
N MET A 315 -2.79 10.31 -4.19
CA MET A 315 -1.78 10.79 -5.13
C MET A 315 -0.47 11.17 -4.45
N VAL A 316 -0.53 11.78 -3.26
CA VAL A 316 0.68 12.03 -2.47
C VAL A 316 1.30 10.70 -1.99
N GLY A 317 0.48 9.71 -1.60
CA GLY A 317 0.94 8.37 -1.28
C GLY A 317 1.64 7.68 -2.46
N ASN A 318 1.00 7.66 -3.63
CA ASN A 318 1.56 7.09 -4.85
C ASN A 318 2.87 7.79 -5.26
N TRP A 319 2.96 9.11 -5.09
CA TRP A 319 4.20 9.83 -5.33
C TRP A 319 5.34 9.30 -4.46
N GLY A 320 5.11 9.11 -3.15
CA GLY A 320 6.08 8.52 -2.23
C GLY A 320 6.43 7.07 -2.58
N GLN A 321 5.42 6.27 -2.95
CA GLN A 321 5.58 4.86 -3.35
C GLN A 321 6.49 4.68 -4.58
N HIS A 322 6.43 5.62 -5.52
CA HIS A 322 7.14 5.60 -6.80
C HIS A 322 8.10 6.79 -6.97
N ALA A 323 8.65 7.31 -5.87
CA ALA A 323 9.55 8.45 -5.92
C ALA A 323 10.95 8.08 -6.44
N PHE A 324 11.44 6.89 -6.10
CA PHE A 324 12.82 6.46 -6.31
C PHE A 324 12.97 5.40 -7.41
N VAL A 325 12.37 5.65 -8.58
CA VAL A 325 12.51 4.78 -9.76
C VAL A 325 13.96 4.76 -10.24
N ASP A 326 14.53 3.56 -10.33
CA ASP A 326 15.89 3.31 -10.80
C ASP A 326 16.11 3.77 -12.24
N ASP A 327 17.27 4.36 -12.53
CA ASP A 327 17.60 4.83 -13.86
C ASP A 327 18.13 3.72 -14.78
N GLU A 328 18.62 2.59 -14.26
CA GLU A 328 19.12 1.50 -15.11
C GLU A 328 17.99 0.57 -15.56
N ASP A 329 17.18 0.10 -14.61
CA ASP A 329 16.07 -0.82 -14.87
C ASP A 329 14.75 -0.32 -14.24
N PRO A 330 14.12 0.71 -14.84
CA PRO A 330 12.92 1.36 -14.31
C PRO A 330 11.62 0.55 -14.44
N ASP A 331 11.62 -0.54 -15.23
CA ASP A 331 10.44 -1.40 -15.48
C ASP A 331 10.39 -2.60 -14.51
N SER A 332 11.45 -2.82 -13.72
CA SER A 332 11.47 -3.84 -12.68
C SER A 332 10.68 -3.40 -11.45
N ASP A 333 9.75 -4.24 -10.99
CA ASP A 333 8.94 -3.98 -9.78
C ASP A 333 9.80 -3.78 -8.52
N PHE A 334 10.99 -4.41 -8.46
CA PHE A 334 11.96 -4.21 -7.36
C PHE A 334 12.58 -2.81 -7.34
N ARG A 335 12.60 -2.15 -8.49
CA ARG A 335 13.35 -0.91 -8.75
C ARG A 335 12.46 0.29 -9.07
N SER A 336 11.19 0.05 -9.37
CA SER A 336 10.17 1.07 -9.62
C SER A 336 9.34 1.41 -8.39
N SER A 337 9.45 0.63 -7.31
CA SER A 337 8.71 0.77 -6.06
C SER A 337 9.62 0.62 -4.84
N ILE A 338 9.12 0.96 -3.64
CA ILE A 338 9.88 0.86 -2.39
C ILE A 338 9.08 0.14 -1.30
N THR A 339 9.80 -0.46 -0.35
CA THR A 339 9.23 -1.12 0.83
C THR A 339 9.47 -0.27 2.09
N LEU A 340 8.45 -0.15 2.94
CA LEU A 340 8.48 0.47 4.25
C LEU A 340 8.21 -0.60 5.31
N ILE A 341 9.19 -0.79 6.18
CA ILE A 341 9.08 -1.64 7.37
C ILE A 341 9.08 -0.74 8.60
N ASP A 342 8.65 -1.24 9.76
CA ASP A 342 8.72 -0.45 11.00
C ASP A 342 8.07 0.95 10.85
N VAL A 343 6.83 0.95 10.36
CA VAL A 343 6.02 2.17 10.19
C VAL A 343 4.63 1.94 10.75
N ALA A 344 4.10 2.96 11.43
CA ALA A 344 2.77 2.90 12.03
C ALA A 344 1.69 2.53 11.00
N SER A 345 1.85 2.92 9.74
CA SER A 345 0.93 2.55 8.66
C SER A 345 0.88 1.04 8.40
N ASN A 346 1.93 0.24 8.63
CA ASN A 346 1.81 -1.21 8.49
C ASN A 346 0.78 -1.80 9.47
N ARG A 347 0.69 -1.22 10.67
CA ARG A 347 -0.30 -1.57 11.68
C ARG A 347 -1.72 -1.10 11.32
N PHE A 348 -1.87 0.15 10.88
CA PHE A 348 -3.18 0.78 10.64
C PHE A 348 -3.74 0.55 9.23
N CYS A 349 -2.88 0.22 8.28
CA CYS A 349 -3.18 0.14 6.85
C CYS A 349 -2.80 -1.23 6.27
N PHE A 350 -2.85 -2.30 7.10
CA PHE A 350 -2.70 -3.69 6.65
C PHE A 350 -1.43 -3.93 5.82
N ASN A 351 -0.26 -3.61 6.37
CA ASN A 351 1.04 -3.82 5.73
C ASN A 351 1.19 -3.17 4.34
N ASP A 352 0.52 -2.04 4.08
CA ASP A 352 0.63 -1.28 2.83
C ASP A 352 2.06 -0.80 2.53
N GLY A 353 2.93 -0.69 3.55
CA GLY A 353 4.34 -0.39 3.37
C GLY A 353 5.08 -1.41 2.52
N TYR A 354 4.58 -2.64 2.34
CA TYR A 354 5.22 -3.63 1.48
C TYR A 354 4.84 -3.48 0.00
N HIS A 355 4.92 -2.26 -0.54
CA HIS A 355 4.46 -1.95 -1.91
C HIS A 355 5.23 -2.69 -3.01
N THR A 356 6.53 -2.92 -2.86
CA THR A 356 7.28 -3.80 -3.77
C THR A 356 6.74 -5.23 -3.78
N SER A 357 6.49 -5.78 -2.59
CA SER A 357 5.88 -7.10 -2.44
C SER A 357 4.49 -7.13 -3.10
N HIS A 358 3.73 -6.04 -2.98
CA HIS A 358 2.42 -5.88 -3.60
C HIS A 358 2.48 -5.87 -5.13
N HIS A 359 3.40 -5.13 -5.75
CA HIS A 359 3.58 -5.12 -7.21
C HIS A 359 3.99 -6.50 -7.75
N LEU A 360 4.88 -7.20 -7.05
CA LEU A 360 5.32 -8.56 -7.43
C LEU A 360 4.17 -9.58 -7.39
N ASN A 361 3.23 -9.44 -6.46
CA ASN A 361 2.04 -10.28 -6.39
C ASN A 361 0.85 -9.51 -5.81
N PRO A 362 0.02 -8.88 -6.67
CA PRO A 362 -1.10 -8.04 -6.23
C PRO A 362 -2.20 -8.81 -5.50
N MET A 363 -2.23 -10.14 -5.66
CA MET A 363 -3.18 -11.03 -4.99
C MET A 363 -2.66 -11.56 -3.65
N ARG A 364 -1.48 -11.12 -3.20
CA ARG A 364 -0.90 -11.56 -1.93
C ARG A 364 -1.71 -10.97 -0.78
N HIS A 365 -2.05 -11.82 0.18
CA HIS A 365 -2.74 -11.37 1.40
C HIS A 365 -1.79 -10.53 2.25
N TRP A 366 -2.31 -9.47 2.88
CA TRP A 366 -1.49 -8.48 3.58
C TRP A 366 -0.54 -9.05 4.64
N ARG A 367 -0.91 -10.13 5.32
CA ARG A 367 -0.06 -10.78 6.34
C ARG A 367 1.05 -11.65 5.77
N GLN A 368 1.03 -11.88 4.46
CA GLN A 368 2.04 -12.66 3.75
C GLN A 368 3.16 -11.78 3.20
N HIS A 369 3.01 -10.45 3.17
CA HIS A 369 4.07 -9.57 2.69
C HIS A 369 5.37 -9.66 3.51
N PRO A 370 5.35 -9.67 4.86
CA PRO A 370 6.58 -9.81 5.65
C PRO A 370 7.26 -11.16 5.42
N ILE A 371 6.48 -12.24 5.27
CA ILE A 371 7.01 -13.59 4.98
C ILE A 371 7.67 -13.61 3.60
N ALA A 372 6.99 -13.08 2.59
CA ALA A 372 7.52 -13.01 1.22
C ALA A 372 8.79 -12.16 1.15
N PHE A 373 8.84 -11.05 1.89
CA PHE A 373 10.02 -10.21 1.99
C PHE A 373 11.22 -10.98 2.55
N LEU A 374 11.05 -11.73 3.65
CA LEU A 374 12.14 -12.52 4.24
C LEU A 374 12.61 -13.63 3.28
N LYS A 375 11.68 -14.35 2.64
CA LYS A 375 12.01 -15.37 1.62
C LYS A 375 12.77 -14.78 0.43
N GLN A 376 12.50 -13.52 0.08
CA GLN A 376 13.10 -12.83 -1.08
C GLN A 376 14.21 -11.84 -0.69
N LYS A 377 14.67 -11.84 0.57
CA LYS A 377 15.60 -10.83 1.08
C LYS A 377 16.90 -10.75 0.24
N ARG A 378 17.40 -11.90 -0.22
CA ARG A 378 18.57 -11.97 -1.12
C ARG A 378 18.27 -11.38 -2.51
N THR A 379 17.08 -11.64 -3.06
CA THR A 379 16.62 -11.01 -4.30
C THR A 379 16.54 -9.49 -4.14
N TYR A 380 15.96 -9.00 -3.04
CA TYR A 380 15.89 -7.56 -2.75
C TYR A 380 17.28 -6.91 -2.77
N ALA A 381 18.28 -7.56 -2.16
CA ALA A 381 19.66 -7.10 -2.18
C ALA A 381 20.28 -7.11 -3.59
N ARG A 382 20.09 -8.22 -4.34
CA ARG A 382 20.62 -8.40 -5.71
C ARG A 382 20.00 -7.44 -6.72
N GLU A 383 18.71 -7.16 -6.60
CA GLU A 383 17.97 -6.28 -7.49
C GLU A 383 18.06 -4.80 -7.07
N HIS A 384 18.85 -4.48 -6.03
CA HIS A 384 19.00 -3.14 -5.47
C HIS A 384 17.67 -2.47 -5.07
N ALA A 385 16.74 -3.27 -4.56
CA ALA A 385 15.47 -2.77 -4.05
C ALA A 385 15.70 -1.83 -2.86
N LEU A 386 14.81 -0.85 -2.70
CA LEU A 386 14.90 0.13 -1.61
C LEU A 386 13.92 -0.22 -0.49
N THR A 387 14.46 -0.36 0.73
CA THR A 387 13.70 -0.56 1.95
C THR A 387 13.97 0.57 2.92
N PHE A 388 12.93 1.13 3.51
CA PHE A 388 13.02 2.19 4.52
C PHE A 388 12.36 1.76 5.82
N LYS A 389 12.79 2.37 6.92
CA LYS A 389 12.17 2.29 8.24
C LYS A 389 11.85 3.68 8.80
N ASN A 390 10.92 3.77 9.75
CA ASN A 390 10.60 5.02 10.46
C ASN A 390 10.13 6.20 9.58
N ILE A 391 9.68 5.93 8.35
CA ILE A 391 9.19 6.95 7.43
C ILE A 391 8.06 6.42 6.54
N ASP A 392 6.93 7.11 6.53
CA ASP A 392 5.75 6.76 5.73
C ASP A 392 5.81 7.37 4.31
N TYR A 393 5.05 6.84 3.34
CA TYR A 393 5.00 7.36 1.95
C TYR A 393 4.62 8.84 1.86
N ILE A 394 3.67 9.31 2.67
CA ILE A 394 3.31 10.74 2.70
C ILE A 394 4.50 11.56 3.21
N MET A 395 5.20 11.05 4.23
CA MET A 395 6.37 11.71 4.80
C MET A 395 7.55 11.71 3.83
N ILE A 396 7.77 10.63 3.07
CA ILE A 396 8.74 10.60 1.96
C ILE A 396 8.45 11.74 0.98
N SER A 397 7.19 11.89 0.55
CA SER A 397 6.80 12.97 -0.36
C SER A 397 7.09 14.36 0.20
N VAL A 398 6.84 14.57 1.51
CA VAL A 398 7.17 15.84 2.20
C VAL A 398 8.69 16.06 2.27
N ARG A 399 9.47 15.04 2.62
CA ARG A 399 10.94 15.14 2.70
C ARG A 399 11.58 15.39 1.34
N LEU A 400 11.04 14.79 0.28
CA LEU A 400 11.45 15.06 -1.10
C LEU A 400 11.13 16.50 -1.52
N ALA A 401 9.94 16.99 -1.21
CA ALA A 401 9.58 18.40 -1.42
C ALA A 401 10.52 19.38 -0.69
N MET A 402 11.06 18.97 0.46
CA MET A 402 12.07 19.71 1.23
C MET A 402 13.51 19.46 0.76
N LYS A 403 13.73 18.52 -0.17
CA LYS A 403 15.04 18.00 -0.60
C LYS A 403 15.92 17.51 0.57
N ASP A 404 15.27 17.00 1.62
CA ASP A 404 15.90 16.49 2.85
C ASP A 404 16.39 15.05 2.66
N TYR A 405 17.38 14.89 1.79
CA TYR A 405 17.97 13.58 1.46
C TYR A 405 18.75 12.97 2.63
N ASP A 406 19.26 13.80 3.55
CA ASP A 406 19.95 13.32 4.74
C ASP A 406 18.99 12.53 5.64
N HIS A 407 17.78 13.04 5.85
CA HIS A 407 16.75 12.31 6.61
C HIS A 407 16.32 11.03 5.88
N LEU A 408 16.12 11.09 4.56
CA LEU A 408 15.75 9.92 3.75
C LEU A 408 16.83 8.83 3.80
N ALA A 409 18.11 9.22 3.71
CA ALA A 409 19.24 8.30 3.77
C ALA A 409 19.37 7.63 5.15
N LYS A 410 19.07 8.34 6.25
CA LYS A 410 19.04 7.75 7.60
C LYS A 410 17.91 6.74 7.80
N CYS A 411 16.81 6.91 7.06
CA CYS A 411 15.68 5.99 7.09
C CYS A 411 15.90 4.75 6.19
N LEU A 412 16.90 4.77 5.31
CA LEU A 412 17.19 3.66 4.41
C LEU A 412 17.77 2.49 5.21
N VAL A 413 17.21 1.30 5.00
CA VAL A 413 17.75 0.04 5.52
C VAL A 413 18.64 -0.57 4.44
N PRO A 414 19.96 -0.47 4.56
CA PRO A 414 20.87 -0.88 3.50
C PRO A 414 20.88 -2.40 3.32
N MET A 415 20.86 -2.84 2.06
CA MET A 415 20.96 -4.25 1.69
C MET A 415 22.01 -4.47 0.60
N GLY A 416 22.67 -5.63 0.61
CA GLY A 416 23.70 -5.97 -0.38
C GLY A 416 24.82 -4.93 -0.39
N ASP A 417 25.12 -4.39 -1.57
CA ASP A 417 26.19 -3.40 -1.78
C ASP A 417 25.89 -2.04 -1.12
N GLN A 418 24.63 -1.77 -0.75
CA GLN A 418 24.25 -0.54 -0.03
C GLN A 418 24.81 -0.51 1.40
N ILE A 419 25.16 -1.66 1.98
CA ILE A 419 25.67 -1.78 3.36
C ILE A 419 26.98 -1.00 3.52
N GLY A 420 27.86 -1.06 2.53
CA GLY A 420 29.12 -0.34 2.54
C GLY A 420 29.02 1.16 2.22
N MET A 421 27.84 1.66 1.84
CA MET A 421 27.67 3.07 1.46
C MET A 421 27.64 3.99 2.66
N SER A 422 28.35 5.12 2.58
CA SER A 422 28.22 6.23 3.53
C SER A 422 26.83 6.88 3.45
N LEU A 423 26.49 7.69 4.45
CA LEU A 423 25.23 8.42 4.45
C LEU A 423 25.11 9.36 3.24
N GLU A 424 26.22 10.02 2.86
CA GLU A 424 26.31 10.89 1.69
C GLU A 424 26.13 10.11 0.38
N GLU A 425 26.71 8.91 0.28
CA GLU A 425 26.56 8.05 -0.89
C GLU A 425 25.11 7.56 -1.06
N ARG A 426 24.46 7.19 0.05
CA ARG A 426 23.03 6.84 0.08
C ARG A 426 22.16 8.03 -0.32
N ALA A 427 22.40 9.20 0.25
CA ALA A 427 21.68 10.43 -0.10
C ALA A 427 21.84 10.79 -1.59
N ALA A 428 23.06 10.67 -2.12
CA ALA A 428 23.35 10.89 -3.54
C ALA A 428 22.65 9.86 -4.44
N MET A 429 22.64 8.58 -4.06
CA MET A 429 21.90 7.52 -4.77
C MET A 429 20.41 7.85 -4.82
N LEU A 430 19.79 8.16 -3.67
CA LEU A 430 18.37 8.52 -3.59
C LEU A 430 18.06 9.74 -4.46
N ARG A 431 18.92 10.76 -4.47
CA ARG A 431 18.77 11.94 -5.32
C ARG A 431 18.86 11.62 -6.81
N ARG A 432 19.76 10.71 -7.24
CA ARG A 432 19.81 10.30 -8.65
C ARG A 432 18.50 9.64 -9.09
N LYS A 433 17.94 8.79 -8.24
CA LYS A 433 16.71 8.05 -8.51
C LYS A 433 15.45 8.91 -8.57
N THR A 434 15.47 10.20 -8.21
CA THR A 434 14.30 11.10 -8.31
C THR A 434 14.25 11.89 -9.62
N ARG A 435 15.26 11.78 -10.47
CA ARG A 435 15.40 12.57 -11.70
C ARG A 435 14.33 12.24 -12.75
N ALA A 436 13.64 13.24 -13.31
CA ALA A 436 12.73 13.00 -14.43
C ALA A 436 13.43 12.27 -15.61
N PHE A 437 12.74 11.29 -16.20
CA PHE A 437 13.19 10.63 -17.42
C PHE A 437 12.87 11.49 -18.63
N THR A 438 13.77 11.58 -19.61
CA THR A 438 13.45 12.19 -20.90
C THR A 438 12.63 11.24 -21.77
N GLU A 439 11.95 11.74 -22.80
CA GLU A 439 11.18 10.87 -23.70
C GLU A 439 12.09 9.91 -24.48
N GLU A 440 13.35 10.29 -24.76
CA GLU A 440 14.34 9.39 -25.34
C GLU A 440 14.68 8.23 -24.40
N GLU A 441 14.85 8.52 -23.10
CA GLU A 441 15.10 7.48 -22.09
C GLU A 441 13.90 6.57 -21.91
N ILE A 442 12.70 7.13 -21.89
CA ILE A 442 11.46 6.36 -21.79
C ILE A 442 11.34 5.41 -22.99
N ARG A 443 11.57 5.91 -24.21
CA ARG A 443 11.51 5.11 -25.42
C ARG A 443 12.58 4.01 -25.43
N ALA A 444 13.78 4.31 -24.96
CA ALA A 444 14.88 3.35 -24.89
C ALA A 444 14.64 2.25 -23.84
N LYS A 445 14.13 2.60 -22.65
CA LYS A 445 14.03 1.69 -21.49
C LYS A 445 12.72 0.91 -21.46
N PHE A 446 11.60 1.52 -21.86
CA PHE A 446 10.28 0.88 -21.84
C PHE A 446 9.82 0.37 -23.22
N GLY A 447 10.54 0.72 -24.30
CA GLY A 447 10.15 0.34 -25.67
C GLY A 447 8.82 0.97 -26.13
N LYS A 448 8.33 2.01 -25.45
CA LYS A 448 7.06 2.69 -25.71
C LYS A 448 7.32 4.13 -26.18
N CYS A 449 6.64 4.56 -27.25
CA CYS A 449 6.77 5.88 -27.87
C CYS A 449 5.73 6.88 -27.36
#